data_AF-A0A936ITS2-F1
#
_entry.id   AF-A0A936ITS2-F1
#
_cell.length_a   1.000
_cell.length_b   1.000
_cell.length_c   1.000
_cell.angle_alpha   90.00
_cell.angle_beta   90.00
_cell.angle_gamma   90.00
#
_symmetry.space_group_name_H-M   'P 1'
#
loop_
_entity.id
_entity.type
_entity.pdbx_description
1 polymer ?
#
loop_
_entity_poly.entity_id
_entity_poly.type
_entity_poly.pdbx_seq_one_letter_code
_entity_poly.pdbx_strand_id
1 'polypeptide(L)'
;MDGGTPRRGRFLYIPVVPGRVEFAARTREVLLRERPGVVAVELPSPLQEPYVDAVARLPEITVLVYPDPDEPDTIIYVPVEPADPFTEAVRTAVEIGATIVFVDPDNPGRPHLPGDYPDTYAVGAIGLDRYVEAYRVRPQPRDMDIMELASAIAWKLHGADLEARVAVVVSLNLLDPVLKAMERPQRPRPPQPVPTVELINPHPDCLAEITQEMPYLQAAYERERTAVDRRRLQWSLLREAEESYQLNTGESVAHWQRRLLARYTRNLALISGYLTASLFEITVAARSIVDDNYAWEVWELAGCYPWQQTESDLPTANLSGEEVWLQTRRLRLRRRLPSMKRRMRPAGLKPRPKEKSPGEWARQAGGSAICSYPPEDLVIEGYGRYLKKKGKSLLSEEQVRVEPFTTSLLDGVDIRETIRNWHEGRIYVRQARTAPGEVGSVVVIFDEDRRGRYSYLTTWLGEHQNESDMAFYSTDPFDHLVGPGIGRGEYGGFLLSLPAGRMYDVWADPDYAFAESKPERLLLAGLDYSIHRHVVYVAARPPRSVFRSIAARMGRTIVYIPIGQLSPVTMKKLRIVHVLSGYDKREIAKDYIW
;
A
#
# COMPACT_ATOMS: atom_id res chain seq x y z
N MET A 1 -33.83 -21.96 -18.26
CA MET A 1 -32.72 -22.03 -19.21
C MET A 1 -31.52 -21.45 -18.48
N ASP A 2 -30.50 -22.25 -18.20
CA ASP A 2 -29.27 -21.79 -17.53
C ASP A 2 -28.55 -20.79 -18.46
N GLY A 3 -28.67 -19.49 -18.17
CA GLY A 3 -28.21 -18.42 -19.06
C GLY A 3 -26.68 -18.32 -19.16
N GLY A 4 -25.97 -18.78 -18.12
CA GLY A 4 -24.52 -18.70 -18.00
C GLY A 4 -23.77 -19.93 -18.49
N THR A 5 -24.44 -21.00 -18.90
CA THR A 5 -23.79 -22.21 -19.45
C THR A 5 -24.60 -22.71 -20.64
N PRO A 6 -24.42 -22.10 -21.83
CA PRO A 6 -25.21 -22.43 -23.01
C PRO A 6 -25.09 -23.92 -23.36
N ARG A 7 -26.20 -24.55 -23.74
CA ARG A 7 -26.21 -25.94 -24.21
C ARG A 7 -26.78 -26.03 -25.62
N ARG A 8 -26.07 -26.71 -26.52
CA ARG A 8 -26.47 -26.91 -27.91
C ARG A 8 -26.25 -28.36 -28.31
N GLY A 9 -27.33 -29.13 -28.39
CA GLY A 9 -27.25 -30.57 -28.63
C GLY A 9 -26.39 -31.26 -27.56
N ARG A 10 -25.33 -31.95 -28.02
CA ARG A 10 -24.37 -32.66 -27.14
C ARG A 10 -23.29 -31.78 -26.51
N PHE A 11 -23.21 -30.51 -26.88
CA PHE A 11 -22.20 -29.57 -26.38
C PHE A 11 -22.75 -28.72 -25.23
N LEU A 12 -22.00 -28.68 -24.13
CA LEU A 12 -22.20 -27.79 -23.00
C LEU A 12 -21.05 -26.77 -22.97
N TYR A 13 -21.35 -25.48 -23.10
CA TYR A 13 -20.33 -24.44 -23.10
C TYR A 13 -20.18 -23.84 -21.70
N ILE A 14 -18.98 -23.92 -21.15
CA ILE A 14 -18.59 -23.37 -19.85
C ILE A 14 -17.77 -22.10 -20.13
N PRO A 15 -18.39 -20.91 -20.13
CA PRO A 15 -17.68 -19.67 -20.35
C PRO A 15 -16.85 -19.28 -19.14
N VAL A 16 -15.59 -18.91 -19.38
CA VAL A 16 -14.63 -18.58 -18.31
C VAL A 16 -13.92 -17.25 -18.53
N VAL A 17 -13.45 -16.66 -17.44
CA VAL A 17 -12.41 -15.61 -17.49
C VAL A 17 -11.07 -16.29 -17.18
N PRO A 18 -10.10 -16.30 -18.11
CA PRO A 18 -8.80 -16.92 -17.90
C PRO A 18 -8.09 -16.40 -16.64
N GLY A 19 -7.38 -17.27 -15.93
CA GLY A 19 -6.58 -16.92 -14.75
C GLY A 19 -7.39 -16.35 -13.58
N ARG A 20 -8.67 -16.74 -13.41
CA ARG A 20 -9.51 -16.27 -12.31
C ARG A 20 -10.08 -17.42 -11.48
N VAL A 21 -9.81 -17.37 -10.18
CA VAL A 21 -10.18 -18.41 -9.22
C VAL A 21 -11.69 -18.65 -9.13
N GLU A 22 -12.49 -17.59 -9.28
CA GLU A 22 -13.95 -17.67 -9.26
C GLU A 22 -14.48 -18.58 -10.39
N PHE A 23 -13.80 -18.59 -11.53
CA PHE A 23 -14.14 -19.44 -12.67
C PHE A 23 -13.53 -20.84 -12.57
N ALA A 24 -12.36 -21.01 -11.95
CA ALA A 24 -11.79 -22.34 -11.69
C ALA A 24 -12.73 -23.18 -10.81
N ALA A 25 -13.14 -22.65 -9.65
CA ALA A 25 -14.08 -23.32 -8.75
C ALA A 25 -15.38 -23.71 -9.45
N ARG A 26 -15.88 -22.84 -10.32
CA ARG A 26 -17.12 -23.06 -11.06
C ARG A 26 -16.97 -24.11 -12.16
N THR A 27 -15.89 -24.07 -12.93
CA THR A 27 -15.59 -25.07 -13.95
C THR A 27 -15.55 -26.46 -13.33
N ARG A 28 -14.87 -26.60 -12.19
CA ARG A 28 -14.85 -27.84 -11.41
C ARG A 28 -16.25 -28.31 -11.03
N GLU A 29 -17.06 -27.43 -10.43
CA GLU A 29 -18.42 -27.75 -10.01
C GLU A 29 -19.28 -28.27 -11.17
N VAL A 30 -19.23 -27.60 -12.33
CA VAL A 30 -20.00 -27.99 -13.52
C VAL A 30 -19.53 -29.33 -14.06
N LEU A 31 -18.21 -29.55 -14.19
CA LEU A 31 -17.67 -30.79 -14.74
C LEU A 31 -17.97 -32.00 -13.84
N LEU A 32 -17.85 -31.85 -12.52
CA LEU A 32 -18.18 -32.91 -11.56
C LEU A 32 -19.66 -33.28 -11.56
N ARG A 33 -20.54 -32.29 -11.80
CA ARG A 33 -21.99 -32.49 -11.89
C ARG A 33 -22.40 -33.17 -13.19
N GLU A 34 -21.89 -32.68 -14.32
CA GLU A 34 -22.35 -33.11 -15.64
C GLU A 34 -21.69 -34.41 -16.09
N ARG A 35 -20.44 -34.67 -15.64
CA ARG A 35 -19.59 -35.81 -16.01
C ARG A 35 -19.62 -36.09 -17.52
N PRO A 36 -19.14 -35.14 -18.35
CA PRO A 36 -19.06 -35.34 -19.80
C PRO A 36 -18.06 -36.45 -20.15
N GLY A 37 -18.23 -37.07 -21.32
CA GLY A 37 -17.26 -38.05 -21.83
C GLY A 37 -16.03 -37.38 -22.45
N VAL A 38 -16.17 -36.12 -22.89
CA VAL A 38 -15.09 -35.31 -23.47
C VAL A 38 -15.09 -33.93 -22.81
N VAL A 39 -13.91 -33.46 -22.43
CA VAL A 39 -13.67 -32.06 -22.00
C VAL A 39 -12.77 -31.40 -23.04
N ALA A 40 -13.36 -30.48 -23.79
CA ALA A 40 -12.67 -29.63 -24.75
C ALA A 40 -12.23 -28.34 -24.08
N VAL A 41 -10.96 -27.95 -24.24
CA VAL A 41 -10.35 -26.79 -23.56
C VAL A 41 -9.72 -25.86 -24.59
N GLU A 42 -9.97 -24.55 -24.47
CA GLU A 42 -9.35 -23.49 -25.29
C GLU A 42 -7.85 -23.31 -24.95
N LEU A 43 -7.06 -24.34 -25.24
CA LEU A 43 -5.61 -24.36 -25.14
C LEU A 43 -5.00 -24.88 -26.45
N PRO A 44 -3.77 -24.46 -26.82
CA PRO A 44 -3.13 -24.84 -28.08
C PRO A 44 -2.91 -26.34 -28.18
N SER A 45 -3.41 -26.93 -29.27
CA SER A 45 -3.39 -28.38 -29.50
C SER A 45 -2.02 -29.06 -29.31
N PRO A 46 -0.89 -28.48 -29.77
CA PRO A 46 0.42 -29.09 -29.58
C PRO A 46 0.93 -29.10 -28.13
N LEU A 47 0.37 -28.25 -27.27
CA LEU A 47 0.74 -28.19 -25.86
C LEU A 47 -0.01 -29.24 -25.02
N GLN A 48 -0.88 -30.06 -25.61
CA GLN A 48 -1.75 -30.96 -24.84
C GLN A 48 -0.97 -31.92 -23.93
N GLU A 49 0.03 -32.62 -24.47
CA GLU A 49 0.86 -33.55 -23.68
C GLU A 49 1.66 -32.83 -22.58
N PRO A 50 2.51 -31.83 -22.87
CA PRO A 50 3.30 -31.16 -21.83
C PRO A 50 2.43 -30.43 -20.79
N TYR A 51 1.25 -29.93 -21.19
CA TYR A 51 0.32 -29.31 -20.25
C TYR A 51 -0.35 -30.32 -19.32
N VAL A 52 -0.70 -31.52 -19.82
CA VAL A 52 -1.20 -32.60 -18.96
C VAL A 52 -0.12 -33.07 -17.99
N ASP A 53 1.13 -33.18 -18.44
CA ASP A 53 2.28 -33.49 -17.57
C ASP A 53 2.47 -32.42 -16.48
N ALA A 54 2.38 -31.14 -16.84
CA ALA A 54 2.40 -30.04 -15.88
C ALA A 54 1.24 -30.09 -14.88
N VAL A 55 0.02 -30.41 -15.33
CA VAL A 55 -1.15 -30.57 -14.46
C VAL A 55 -0.98 -31.75 -13.49
N ALA A 56 -0.31 -32.82 -13.91
CA ALA A 56 -0.01 -33.96 -13.05
C ALA A 56 0.95 -33.63 -11.90
N ARG A 57 1.75 -32.57 -12.04
CA ARG A 57 2.67 -32.06 -10.99
C ARG A 57 1.97 -31.17 -9.95
N LEU A 58 0.73 -30.74 -10.20
CA LEU A 58 0.00 -29.91 -9.23
C LEU A 58 -0.12 -30.65 -7.88
N PRO A 59 0.11 -29.96 -6.75
CA PRO A 59 0.03 -28.50 -6.60
C PRO A 59 1.27 -27.71 -7.00
N GLU A 60 2.42 -28.31 -7.32
CA GLU A 60 3.60 -27.57 -7.77
C GLU A 60 3.35 -26.90 -9.13
N ILE A 61 3.55 -25.58 -9.18
CA ILE A 61 3.34 -24.79 -10.40
C ILE A 61 4.46 -25.13 -11.37
N THR A 62 4.11 -25.30 -12.65
CA THR A 62 5.06 -25.56 -13.73
C THR A 62 4.94 -24.44 -14.76
N VAL A 63 6.04 -24.06 -15.41
CA VAL A 63 6.00 -23.15 -16.56
C VAL A 63 6.42 -23.91 -17.81
N LEU A 64 5.59 -23.86 -18.85
CA LEU A 64 5.96 -24.35 -20.18
C LEU A 64 6.77 -23.26 -20.88
N VAL A 65 7.87 -23.66 -21.51
CA VAL A 65 8.79 -22.79 -22.23
C VAL A 65 8.96 -23.32 -23.64
N TYR A 66 8.68 -22.49 -24.64
CA TYR A 66 8.87 -22.84 -26.04
C TYR A 66 9.12 -21.58 -26.88
N PRO A 67 9.85 -21.69 -28.00
CA PRO A 67 10.10 -20.54 -28.88
C PRO A 67 8.81 -20.08 -29.55
N ASP A 68 8.70 -18.76 -29.78
CA ASP A 68 7.60 -18.21 -30.55
C ASP A 68 7.64 -18.77 -31.99
N PRO A 69 6.52 -19.30 -32.53
CA PRO A 69 6.48 -19.84 -33.88
C PRO A 69 6.83 -18.81 -34.98
N ASP A 70 6.56 -17.52 -34.76
CA ASP A 70 6.86 -16.43 -35.70
C ASP A 70 8.23 -15.79 -35.46
N GLU A 71 8.66 -15.72 -34.21
CA GLU A 71 9.91 -15.09 -33.79
C GLU A 71 10.77 -16.07 -33.00
N PRO A 72 11.61 -16.91 -33.64
CA PRO A 72 12.37 -17.97 -32.95
C PRO A 72 13.33 -17.49 -31.85
N ASP A 73 13.71 -16.20 -31.88
CA ASP A 73 14.54 -15.56 -30.86
C ASP A 73 13.73 -15.09 -29.63
N THR A 74 12.41 -15.11 -29.73
CA THR A 74 11.45 -14.78 -28.66
C THR A 74 10.98 -16.08 -28.00
N ILE A 75 10.97 -16.11 -26.66
CA ILE A 75 10.56 -17.27 -25.87
C ILE A 75 9.21 -17.00 -25.22
N ILE A 76 8.29 -17.95 -25.34
CA ILE A 76 6.96 -17.91 -24.72
C ILE A 76 7.00 -18.69 -23.41
N TYR A 77 6.50 -18.07 -22.35
CA TYR A 77 6.33 -18.67 -21.02
C TYR A 77 4.84 -18.84 -20.71
N VAL A 78 4.41 -20.05 -20.39
CA VAL A 78 3.02 -20.34 -20.01
C VAL A 78 2.98 -20.98 -18.62
N PRO A 79 2.69 -20.20 -17.57
CA PRO A 79 2.45 -20.73 -16.23
C PRO A 79 1.21 -21.62 -16.18
N VAL A 80 1.33 -22.81 -15.59
CA VAL A 80 0.22 -23.72 -15.30
C VAL A 80 -0.19 -23.53 -13.85
N GLU A 81 -1.18 -22.66 -13.64
CA GLU A 81 -1.61 -22.17 -12.34
C GLU A 81 -2.84 -22.95 -11.83
N PRO A 82 -2.88 -23.43 -10.57
CA PRO A 82 -4.00 -24.22 -10.06
C PRO A 82 -5.33 -23.45 -10.07
N ALA A 83 -5.30 -22.12 -9.91
CA ALA A 83 -6.50 -21.28 -9.89
C ALA A 83 -6.96 -20.81 -11.27
N ASP A 84 -6.35 -21.30 -12.35
CA ASP A 84 -6.81 -21.03 -13.72
C ASP A 84 -7.92 -22.01 -14.14
N PRO A 85 -9.05 -21.53 -14.70
CA PRO A 85 -10.15 -22.40 -15.12
C PRO A 85 -9.80 -23.42 -16.20
N PHE A 86 -8.82 -23.15 -17.08
CA PHE A 86 -8.40 -24.15 -18.08
C PHE A 86 -7.57 -25.26 -17.41
N THR A 87 -6.65 -24.88 -16.53
CA THR A 87 -5.92 -25.83 -15.67
C THR A 87 -6.88 -26.72 -14.88
N GLU A 88 -7.86 -26.12 -14.22
CA GLU A 88 -8.86 -26.86 -13.43
C GLU A 88 -9.77 -27.75 -14.31
N ALA A 89 -10.06 -27.33 -15.54
CA ALA A 89 -10.79 -28.15 -16.49
C ALA A 89 -10.04 -29.44 -16.85
N VAL A 90 -8.75 -29.31 -17.18
CA VAL A 90 -7.87 -30.45 -17.49
C VAL A 90 -7.76 -31.36 -16.28
N ARG A 91 -7.47 -30.80 -15.11
CA ARG A 91 -7.34 -31.55 -13.85
C ARG A 91 -8.63 -32.30 -13.49
N THR A 92 -9.78 -31.65 -13.61
CA THR A 92 -11.08 -32.27 -13.34
C THR A 92 -11.45 -33.32 -14.39
N ALA A 93 -11.07 -33.11 -15.66
CA ALA A 93 -11.27 -34.09 -16.72
C ALA A 93 -10.53 -35.42 -16.43
N VAL A 94 -9.28 -35.33 -15.97
CA VAL A 94 -8.53 -36.50 -15.49
C VAL A 94 -9.25 -37.19 -14.34
N GLU A 95 -9.73 -36.43 -13.35
CA GLU A 95 -10.43 -36.94 -12.16
C GLU A 95 -11.71 -37.72 -12.50
N ILE A 96 -12.47 -37.27 -13.50
CA ILE A 96 -13.71 -37.95 -13.94
C ILE A 96 -13.48 -39.00 -15.03
N GLY A 97 -12.25 -39.18 -15.50
CA GLY A 97 -11.92 -40.10 -16.60
C GLY A 97 -12.44 -39.67 -17.97
N ALA A 98 -12.58 -38.37 -18.21
CA ALA A 98 -13.01 -37.82 -19.50
C ALA A 98 -11.83 -37.67 -20.46
N THR A 99 -12.10 -37.84 -21.76
CA THR A 99 -11.11 -37.57 -22.81
C THR A 99 -10.86 -36.07 -22.92
N ILE A 100 -9.60 -35.67 -22.88
CA ILE A 100 -9.17 -34.26 -22.94
C ILE A 100 -8.86 -33.91 -24.39
N VAL A 101 -9.42 -32.80 -24.88
CA VAL A 101 -9.18 -32.30 -26.25
C VAL A 101 -8.87 -30.81 -26.21
N PHE A 102 -7.63 -30.45 -26.57
CA PHE A 102 -7.25 -29.05 -26.73
C PHE A 102 -7.76 -28.55 -28.08
N VAL A 103 -8.59 -27.51 -28.09
CA VAL A 103 -9.33 -27.10 -29.30
C VAL A 103 -8.76 -25.89 -30.02
N ASP A 104 -7.84 -25.16 -29.39
CA ASP A 104 -7.17 -24.02 -30.02
C ASP A 104 -6.13 -24.57 -31.05
N PRO A 105 -6.23 -24.24 -32.35
CA PRO A 105 -5.15 -24.53 -33.29
C PRO A 105 -3.93 -23.71 -32.90
N ASP A 106 -2.74 -24.31 -32.88
CA ASP A 106 -1.52 -23.52 -32.77
C ASP A 106 -1.50 -22.50 -33.92
N ASN A 107 -1.38 -21.22 -33.62
CA ASN A 107 -1.38 -20.18 -34.64
C ASN A 107 -0.15 -19.30 -34.43
N PRO A 108 0.73 -19.18 -35.43
CA PRO A 108 1.62 -18.04 -35.55
C PRO A 108 0.71 -16.79 -35.59
N GLY A 109 0.88 -15.90 -34.61
CA GLY A 109 0.03 -14.73 -34.42
C GLY A 109 -1.31 -15.05 -33.76
N ARG A 110 -1.31 -15.79 -32.65
CA ARG A 110 -2.49 -15.88 -31.77
C ARG A 110 -2.99 -14.46 -31.49
N PRO A 111 -4.24 -14.09 -31.83
CA PRO A 111 -4.71 -12.74 -31.57
C PRO A 111 -4.60 -12.47 -30.08
N HIS A 112 -3.99 -11.35 -29.71
CA HIS A 112 -4.03 -10.86 -28.33
C HIS A 112 -5.48 -10.56 -27.99
N LEU A 113 -6.17 -11.54 -27.39
CA LEU A 113 -7.53 -11.35 -26.93
C LEU A 113 -7.50 -10.23 -25.88
N PRO A 114 -8.32 -9.16 -26.04
CA PRO A 114 -8.37 -8.09 -25.05
C PRO A 114 -8.65 -8.68 -23.66
N GLY A 115 -7.73 -8.45 -22.71
CA GLY A 115 -7.83 -8.94 -21.33
C GLY A 115 -8.85 -8.20 -20.46
N ASP A 116 -9.65 -7.32 -21.07
CA ASP A 116 -10.61 -6.47 -20.37
C ASP A 116 -11.92 -7.23 -20.11
N TYR A 117 -11.96 -7.92 -18.97
CA TYR A 117 -13.16 -8.53 -18.42
C TYR A 117 -13.72 -7.67 -17.28
N PRO A 118 -15.05 -7.67 -17.06
CA PRO A 118 -15.60 -7.15 -15.82
C PRO A 118 -14.96 -7.83 -14.60
N ASP A 119 -14.96 -7.18 -13.44
CA ASP A 119 -14.37 -7.79 -12.25
C ASP A 119 -15.12 -9.07 -11.86
N THR A 120 -14.40 -10.19 -11.88
CA THR A 120 -14.91 -11.54 -11.56
C THR A 120 -15.45 -11.67 -10.13
N TYR A 121 -15.04 -10.78 -9.21
CA TYR A 121 -15.64 -10.69 -7.88
C TYR A 121 -17.17 -10.48 -7.93
N ALA A 122 -17.69 -9.84 -9.00
CA ALA A 122 -19.12 -9.66 -9.19
C ALA A 122 -19.89 -10.98 -9.29
N VAL A 123 -19.25 -12.08 -9.75
CA VAL A 123 -19.89 -13.40 -9.89
C VAL A 123 -20.49 -13.86 -8.56
N GLY A 124 -19.79 -13.65 -7.44
CA GLY A 124 -20.31 -14.02 -6.12
C GLY A 124 -21.53 -13.20 -5.67
N ALA A 125 -21.74 -12.00 -6.24
CA ALA A 125 -22.84 -11.11 -5.87
C ALA A 125 -24.07 -11.25 -6.79
N ILE A 126 -23.86 -11.37 -8.11
CA ILE A 126 -24.97 -11.42 -9.09
C ILE A 126 -25.22 -12.81 -9.67
N GLY A 127 -24.32 -13.76 -9.43
CA GLY A 127 -24.34 -15.09 -10.04
C GLY A 127 -23.73 -15.12 -11.45
N LEU A 128 -23.29 -16.31 -11.87
CA LEU A 128 -22.65 -16.52 -13.17
C LEU A 128 -23.56 -16.13 -14.34
N ASP A 129 -24.82 -16.56 -14.31
CA ASP A 129 -25.76 -16.34 -15.41
C ASP A 129 -25.91 -14.86 -15.75
N ARG A 130 -26.09 -14.02 -14.72
CA ARG A 130 -26.19 -12.57 -14.90
C ARG A 130 -24.87 -11.95 -15.34
N TYR A 131 -23.75 -12.47 -14.85
CA TYR A 131 -22.43 -12.00 -15.26
C TYR A 131 -22.19 -12.25 -16.75
N VAL A 132 -22.46 -13.48 -17.21
CA VAL A 132 -22.31 -13.88 -18.62
C VAL A 132 -23.29 -13.12 -19.49
N GLU A 133 -24.56 -13.00 -19.08
CA GLU A 133 -25.57 -12.21 -19.80
C GLU A 133 -25.14 -10.75 -19.95
N ALA A 134 -24.69 -10.10 -18.86
CA ALA A 134 -24.23 -8.72 -18.88
C ALA A 134 -23.02 -8.52 -19.81
N TYR A 135 -22.07 -9.48 -19.81
CA TYR A 135 -20.93 -9.45 -20.73
C TYR A 135 -21.39 -9.55 -22.19
N ARG A 136 -22.31 -10.45 -22.51
CA ARG A 136 -22.82 -10.67 -23.87
C ARG A 136 -23.64 -9.51 -24.43
N VAL A 137 -24.21 -8.66 -23.59
CA VAL A 137 -24.89 -7.43 -24.02
C VAL A 137 -23.90 -6.39 -24.58
N ARG A 138 -22.65 -6.38 -24.10
CA ARG A 138 -21.59 -5.46 -24.54
C ARG A 138 -20.27 -6.22 -24.77
N PRO A 139 -20.20 -7.09 -25.79
CA PRO A 139 -18.98 -7.85 -26.06
C PRO A 139 -17.88 -6.92 -26.55
N GLN A 140 -16.63 -7.31 -26.31
CA GLN A 140 -15.47 -6.66 -26.89
C GLN A 140 -15.52 -6.72 -28.44
N PRO A 141 -14.87 -5.77 -29.15
CA PRO A 141 -14.75 -5.80 -30.60
C PRO A 141 -14.21 -7.14 -31.10
N ARG A 142 -14.71 -7.58 -32.25
CA ARG A 142 -14.33 -8.86 -32.85
C ARG A 142 -13.61 -8.62 -34.16
N ASP A 143 -12.37 -9.06 -34.21
CA ASP A 143 -11.54 -8.90 -35.40
C ASP A 143 -11.56 -10.19 -36.24
N MET A 144 -11.00 -10.13 -37.44
CA MET A 144 -10.97 -11.27 -38.36
C MET A 144 -10.25 -12.48 -37.74
N ASP A 145 -9.16 -12.25 -37.01
CA ASP A 145 -8.37 -13.30 -36.36
C ASP A 145 -9.19 -14.06 -35.31
N ILE A 146 -10.06 -13.37 -34.56
CA ILE A 146 -10.98 -13.98 -33.58
C ILE A 146 -11.99 -14.88 -34.28
N MET A 147 -12.52 -14.45 -35.43
CA MET A 147 -13.47 -15.24 -36.22
C MET A 147 -12.82 -16.49 -36.82
N GLU A 148 -11.56 -16.37 -37.27
CA GLU A 148 -10.79 -17.50 -37.79
C GLU A 148 -10.44 -18.52 -36.70
N LEU A 149 -9.98 -18.04 -35.54
CA LEU A 149 -9.73 -18.87 -34.37
C LEU A 149 -10.99 -19.64 -33.95
N ALA A 150 -12.12 -18.94 -33.83
CA ALA A 150 -13.39 -19.56 -33.50
C ALA A 150 -13.84 -20.61 -34.53
N SER A 151 -13.58 -20.37 -35.82
CA SER A 151 -13.88 -21.32 -36.90
C SER A 151 -13.04 -22.60 -36.80
N ALA A 152 -11.77 -22.48 -36.42
CA ALA A 152 -10.88 -23.61 -36.23
C ALA A 152 -11.23 -24.42 -34.96
N ILE A 153 -11.54 -23.74 -33.85
CA ILE A 153 -12.08 -24.37 -32.64
C ILE A 153 -13.36 -25.16 -32.99
N ALA A 154 -14.29 -24.56 -33.72
CA ALA A 154 -15.52 -25.20 -34.14
C ALA A 154 -15.28 -26.44 -35.03
N TRP A 155 -14.32 -26.35 -35.96
CA TRP A 155 -13.93 -27.51 -36.78
C TRP A 155 -13.47 -28.70 -35.91
N LYS A 156 -12.61 -28.43 -34.93
CA LYS A 156 -12.09 -29.47 -34.02
C LYS A 156 -13.18 -30.04 -33.12
N LEU A 157 -14.11 -29.20 -32.64
CA LEU A 157 -15.29 -29.64 -31.89
C LEU A 157 -16.24 -30.51 -32.73
N HIS A 158 -16.42 -30.22 -34.03
CA HIS A 158 -17.21 -31.09 -34.91
C HIS A 158 -16.59 -32.48 -35.06
N GLY A 159 -15.26 -32.59 -35.00
CA GLY A 159 -14.52 -33.85 -35.05
C GLY A 159 -14.46 -34.63 -33.72
N ALA A 160 -14.97 -34.09 -32.62
CA ALA A 160 -15.01 -34.80 -31.34
C ALA A 160 -15.97 -36.01 -31.40
N ASP A 161 -15.71 -37.06 -30.60
CA ASP A 161 -16.51 -38.31 -30.55
C ASP A 161 -18.02 -38.05 -30.59
N LEU A 162 -18.69 -38.49 -31.66
CA LEU A 162 -20.09 -38.17 -31.98
C LEU A 162 -21.09 -38.62 -30.91
N GLU A 163 -20.78 -39.69 -30.17
CA GLU A 163 -21.67 -40.27 -29.15
C GLU A 163 -21.44 -39.67 -27.76
N ALA A 164 -20.31 -38.98 -27.56
CA ALA A 164 -19.97 -38.39 -26.28
C ALA A 164 -20.65 -37.03 -26.05
N ARG A 165 -21.09 -36.81 -24.79
CA ARG A 165 -21.40 -35.47 -24.28
C ARG A 165 -20.09 -34.70 -24.11
N VAL A 166 -20.01 -33.51 -24.68
CA VAL A 166 -18.81 -32.68 -24.70
C VAL A 166 -19.03 -31.43 -23.83
N ALA A 167 -18.18 -31.21 -22.84
CA ALA A 167 -18.08 -29.91 -22.18
C ALA A 167 -16.98 -29.09 -22.85
N VAL A 168 -17.27 -27.84 -23.19
CA VAL A 168 -16.35 -26.93 -23.89
C VAL A 168 -16.04 -25.78 -22.94
N VAL A 169 -14.82 -25.74 -22.42
CA VAL A 169 -14.31 -24.67 -21.57
C VAL A 169 -13.65 -23.63 -22.47
N VAL A 170 -14.28 -22.46 -22.55
CA VAL A 170 -13.95 -21.40 -23.51
C VAL A 170 -14.01 -20.04 -22.84
N SER A 171 -13.11 -19.15 -23.18
CA SER A 171 -13.09 -17.77 -22.72
C SER A 171 -14.37 -17.03 -23.14
N LEU A 172 -14.79 -16.07 -22.33
CA LEU A 172 -15.96 -15.24 -22.63
C LEU A 172 -15.84 -14.48 -23.96
N ASN A 173 -14.62 -14.12 -24.35
CA ASN A 173 -14.35 -13.44 -25.62
C ASN A 173 -14.65 -14.34 -26.83
N LEU A 174 -14.41 -15.65 -26.71
CA LEU A 174 -14.62 -16.62 -27.79
C LEU A 174 -15.97 -17.32 -27.76
N LEU A 175 -16.73 -17.24 -26.67
CA LEU A 175 -18.02 -17.92 -26.52
C LEU A 175 -18.96 -17.70 -27.73
N ASP A 176 -19.35 -16.46 -27.99
CA ASP A 176 -20.28 -16.12 -29.07
C ASP A 176 -19.69 -16.39 -30.48
N PRO A 177 -18.42 -16.03 -30.78
CA PRO A 177 -17.75 -16.44 -32.01
C PRO A 177 -17.83 -17.94 -32.27
N VAL A 178 -17.52 -18.77 -31.27
CA VAL A 178 -17.53 -20.23 -31.38
C VAL A 178 -18.97 -20.73 -31.56
N LEU A 179 -19.94 -20.22 -30.79
CA LEU A 179 -21.35 -20.58 -30.94
C LEU A 179 -21.87 -20.33 -32.37
N LYS A 180 -21.47 -19.21 -32.98
CA LYS A 180 -21.80 -18.86 -34.37
C LYS A 180 -21.06 -19.75 -35.37
N ALA A 181 -19.77 -20.02 -35.15
CA ALA A 181 -19.00 -20.91 -36.02
C ALA A 181 -19.57 -22.34 -36.00
N MET A 182 -20.08 -22.80 -34.85
CA MET A 182 -20.71 -24.12 -34.71
C MET A 182 -22.03 -24.29 -35.48
N GLU A 183 -22.59 -23.22 -36.09
CA GLU A 183 -23.82 -23.27 -36.89
C GLU A 183 -23.65 -23.93 -38.27
N ARG A 184 -22.41 -23.97 -38.78
CA ARG A 184 -22.11 -24.46 -40.12
C ARG A 184 -20.83 -25.29 -40.13
N PRO A 185 -20.68 -26.25 -41.05
CA PRO A 185 -19.43 -26.97 -41.22
C PRO A 185 -18.27 -26.01 -41.49
N GLN A 186 -17.13 -26.27 -40.85
CA GLN A 186 -15.92 -25.47 -40.97
C GLN A 186 -14.90 -26.17 -41.87
N ARG A 187 -13.98 -25.41 -42.45
CA ARG A 187 -12.91 -25.98 -43.28
C ARG A 187 -11.79 -26.53 -42.38
N PRO A 188 -11.20 -27.69 -42.73
CA PRO A 188 -10.03 -28.18 -42.02
C PRO A 188 -8.87 -27.20 -42.16
N ARG A 189 -8.16 -26.97 -41.06
CA ARG A 189 -6.86 -26.28 -41.08
C ARG A 189 -5.74 -27.31 -41.20
N PRO A 190 -4.64 -26.98 -41.90
CA PRO A 190 -3.45 -27.83 -41.91
C PRO A 190 -2.90 -27.97 -40.49
N PRO A 191 -2.37 -29.14 -40.11
CA PRO A 191 -1.66 -29.31 -38.86
C PRO A 191 -0.43 -28.40 -38.83
N GLN A 192 -0.17 -27.81 -37.66
CA GLN A 192 0.99 -26.96 -37.41
C GLN A 192 2.14 -27.82 -36.86
N PRO A 193 3.40 -27.39 -37.03
CA PRO A 193 4.54 -28.01 -36.37
C PRO A 193 4.34 -28.03 -34.86
N VAL A 194 4.69 -29.14 -34.21
CA VAL A 194 4.70 -29.23 -32.75
C VAL A 194 5.97 -28.56 -32.25
N PRO A 195 5.91 -27.48 -31.45
CA PRO A 195 7.09 -26.88 -30.87
C PRO A 195 7.73 -27.83 -29.87
N THR A 196 9.06 -27.75 -29.74
CA THR A 196 9.74 -28.38 -28.60
C THR A 196 9.39 -27.58 -27.35
N VAL A 197 8.70 -28.21 -26.40
CA VAL A 197 8.29 -27.60 -25.13
C VAL A 197 9.15 -28.14 -24.01
N GLU A 198 9.75 -27.24 -23.23
CA GLU A 198 10.46 -27.57 -22.01
C GLU A 198 9.59 -27.22 -20.79
N LEU A 199 9.62 -28.07 -19.77
CA LEU A 199 8.98 -27.81 -18.49
C LEU A 199 10.03 -27.32 -17.50
N ILE A 200 9.77 -26.17 -16.88
CA ILE A 200 10.63 -25.62 -15.84
C ILE A 200 9.87 -25.45 -14.53
N ASN A 201 10.62 -25.57 -13.44
CA ASN A 201 10.14 -25.26 -12.11
C ASN A 201 10.37 -23.75 -11.82
N PRO A 202 9.32 -22.92 -11.65
CA PRO A 202 9.52 -21.54 -11.24
C PRO A 202 10.03 -21.48 -9.79
N HIS A 203 11.01 -20.63 -9.53
CA HIS A 203 11.48 -20.38 -8.17
C HIS A 203 10.35 -19.78 -7.31
N PRO A 204 10.16 -20.19 -6.04
CA PRO A 204 9.11 -19.64 -5.18
C PRO A 204 9.06 -18.11 -5.14
N ASP A 205 10.22 -17.46 -5.16
CA ASP A 205 10.33 -15.98 -5.11
C ASP A 205 9.73 -15.26 -6.32
N CYS A 206 9.63 -15.90 -7.50
CA CYS A 206 9.08 -15.24 -8.69
C CYS A 206 7.57 -15.39 -8.85
N LEU A 207 6.92 -16.27 -8.08
CA LEU A 207 5.50 -16.59 -8.27
C LEU A 207 4.62 -15.34 -8.24
N ALA A 208 4.85 -14.42 -7.30
CA ALA A 208 4.10 -13.17 -7.20
C ALA A 208 4.15 -12.29 -8.46
N GLU A 209 5.19 -12.44 -9.28
CA GLU A 209 5.36 -11.70 -10.54
C GLU A 209 4.79 -12.45 -11.75
N ILE A 210 4.91 -13.78 -11.77
CA ILE A 210 4.61 -14.59 -12.96
C ILE A 210 3.22 -15.22 -12.96
N THR A 211 2.47 -15.16 -11.86
CA THR A 211 1.11 -15.72 -11.78
C THR A 211 0.03 -14.65 -11.95
N GLN A 212 -1.09 -14.97 -12.60
CA GLN A 212 -2.21 -14.05 -12.77
C GLN A 212 -2.95 -13.76 -11.46
N GLU A 213 -3.14 -14.78 -10.62
CA GLU A 213 -3.68 -14.62 -9.28
C GLU A 213 -2.58 -14.66 -8.23
N MET A 214 -2.72 -13.87 -7.17
CA MET A 214 -1.71 -13.87 -6.10
C MET A 214 -1.55 -15.28 -5.51
N PRO A 215 -0.33 -15.80 -5.37
CA PRO A 215 -0.11 -17.18 -4.92
C PRO A 215 -0.80 -17.52 -3.59
N TYR A 216 -0.91 -16.54 -2.68
CA TYR A 216 -1.67 -16.67 -1.43
C TYR A 216 -3.17 -17.03 -1.64
N LEU A 217 -3.80 -16.42 -2.65
CA LEU A 217 -5.19 -16.71 -3.03
C LEU A 217 -5.29 -18.10 -3.67
N GLN A 218 -4.33 -18.43 -4.54
CA GLN A 218 -4.24 -19.74 -5.19
C GLN A 218 -4.05 -20.85 -4.16
N ALA A 219 -3.26 -20.62 -3.12
CA ALA A 219 -3.04 -21.58 -2.06
C ALA A 219 -4.31 -21.84 -1.23
N ALA A 220 -5.11 -20.80 -0.96
CA ALA A 220 -6.40 -20.98 -0.31
C ALA A 220 -7.36 -21.79 -1.19
N TYR A 221 -7.38 -21.53 -2.49
CA TYR A 221 -8.16 -22.31 -3.44
C TYR A 221 -7.68 -23.76 -3.50
N GLU A 222 -6.39 -24.02 -3.62
CA GLU A 222 -5.84 -25.39 -3.77
C GLU A 222 -6.15 -26.29 -2.56
N ARG A 223 -6.24 -25.73 -1.34
CA ARG A 223 -6.60 -26.50 -0.14
C ARG A 223 -8.00 -27.09 -0.19
N GLU A 224 -8.96 -26.35 -0.73
CA GLU A 224 -10.38 -26.70 -0.67
C GLU A 224 -10.94 -27.09 -2.05
N ARG A 225 -10.35 -26.58 -3.13
CA ARG A 225 -10.80 -26.63 -4.53
C ARG A 225 -12.28 -26.27 -4.67
N THR A 226 -12.70 -25.26 -3.93
CA THR A 226 -14.05 -24.69 -3.92
C THR A 226 -14.02 -23.17 -4.02
N ALA A 227 -15.20 -22.56 -4.15
CA ALA A 227 -15.31 -21.10 -4.25
C ALA A 227 -14.70 -20.40 -3.03
N VAL A 228 -13.81 -19.43 -3.29
CA VAL A 228 -13.12 -18.64 -2.26
C VAL A 228 -13.65 -17.21 -2.19
N ASP A 229 -13.73 -16.65 -0.98
CA ASP A 229 -14.06 -15.23 -0.79
C ASP A 229 -12.78 -14.39 -0.86
N ARG A 230 -12.52 -13.83 -2.06
CA ARG A 230 -11.37 -12.97 -2.34
C ARG A 230 -11.21 -11.83 -1.34
N ARG A 231 -12.29 -11.14 -0.94
CA ARG A 231 -12.18 -9.99 -0.03
C ARG A 231 -11.79 -10.43 1.38
N ARG A 232 -12.32 -11.58 1.85
CA ARG A 232 -11.90 -12.16 3.13
C ARG A 232 -10.44 -12.60 3.10
N LEU A 233 -9.98 -13.18 1.99
CA LEU A 233 -8.58 -13.58 1.83
C LEU A 233 -7.63 -12.38 1.77
N GLN A 234 -7.99 -11.32 1.04
CA GLN A 234 -7.24 -10.06 1.04
C GLN A 234 -7.18 -9.42 2.43
N TRP A 235 -8.28 -9.48 3.19
CA TRP A 235 -8.28 -9.00 4.58
C TRP A 235 -7.40 -9.87 5.49
N SER A 236 -7.43 -11.19 5.31
CA SER A 236 -6.59 -12.13 6.07
C SER A 236 -5.12 -11.92 5.78
N LEU A 237 -4.74 -11.79 4.50
CA LEU A 237 -3.40 -11.42 4.05
C LEU A 237 -2.88 -10.17 4.76
N LEU A 238 -3.66 -9.09 4.79
CA LEU A 238 -3.26 -7.85 5.44
C LEU A 238 -3.09 -8.02 6.95
N ARG A 239 -3.95 -8.80 7.60
CA ARG A 239 -3.86 -9.08 9.04
C ARG A 239 -2.65 -9.94 9.38
N GLU A 240 -2.37 -10.97 8.60
CA GLU A 240 -1.23 -11.86 8.81
C GLU A 240 0.10 -11.14 8.52
N ALA A 241 0.15 -10.29 7.49
CA ALA A 241 1.30 -9.44 7.22
C ALA A 241 1.56 -8.43 8.36
N GLU A 242 0.52 -8.01 9.10
CA GLU A 242 0.69 -7.18 10.28
C GLU A 242 1.42 -7.91 11.42
N GLU A 243 1.17 -9.22 11.59
CA GLU A 243 1.85 -10.04 12.59
C GLU A 243 3.34 -10.15 12.26
N SER A 244 3.68 -10.49 11.01
CA SER A 244 5.07 -10.53 10.53
C SER A 244 5.75 -9.17 10.63
N TYR A 245 5.05 -8.08 10.28
CA TYR A 245 5.55 -6.72 10.42
C TYR A 245 5.87 -6.37 11.88
N GLN A 246 4.98 -6.70 12.81
CA GLN A 246 5.18 -6.46 14.24
C GLN A 246 6.37 -7.26 14.79
N LEU A 247 6.55 -8.51 14.34
CA LEU A 247 7.69 -9.35 14.70
C LEU A 247 9.01 -8.80 14.14
N ASN A 248 9.03 -8.41 12.87
CA ASN A 248 10.24 -7.98 12.16
C ASN A 248 10.66 -6.55 12.48
N THR A 249 9.70 -5.66 12.76
CA THR A 249 9.97 -4.23 12.97
C THR A 249 9.82 -3.78 14.42
N GLY A 250 9.03 -4.49 15.23
CA GLY A 250 8.59 -4.03 16.54
C GLY A 250 7.50 -2.95 16.49
N GLU A 251 7.07 -2.51 15.30
CA GLU A 251 6.01 -1.50 15.12
C GLU A 251 4.66 -2.15 14.82
N SER A 252 3.58 -1.51 15.28
CA SER A 252 2.20 -2.00 15.11
C SER A 252 1.44 -1.15 14.10
N VAL A 253 0.60 -1.76 13.25
CA VAL A 253 -0.31 -0.98 12.40
C VAL A 253 -1.41 -0.36 13.27
N ALA A 254 -1.54 0.96 13.21
CA ALA A 254 -2.53 1.69 13.99
C ALA A 254 -3.95 1.46 13.44
N HIS A 255 -4.97 1.56 14.32
CA HIS A 255 -6.37 1.39 13.91
C HIS A 255 -6.81 2.35 12.78
N TRP A 256 -6.31 3.60 12.78
CA TRP A 256 -6.60 4.55 11.72
C TRP A 256 -5.93 4.16 10.39
N GLN A 257 -4.74 3.55 10.43
CA GLN A 257 -4.04 3.03 9.24
C GLN A 257 -4.85 1.90 8.62
N ARG A 258 -5.38 0.95 9.40
CA ARG A 258 -6.24 -0.13 8.87
C ARG A 258 -7.45 0.40 8.11
N ARG A 259 -8.12 1.43 8.65
CA ARG A 259 -9.28 2.07 8.00
C ARG A 259 -8.91 2.81 6.72
N LEU A 260 -7.78 3.53 6.73
CA LEU A 260 -7.29 4.23 5.53
C LEU A 260 -6.82 3.24 4.47
N LEU A 261 -6.16 2.17 4.88
CA LEU A 261 -5.69 1.11 3.99
C LEU A 261 -6.87 0.47 3.25
N ALA A 262 -7.90 0.01 3.97
CA ALA A 262 -9.11 -0.53 3.35
C ALA A 262 -9.79 0.47 2.39
N ARG A 263 -9.87 1.75 2.77
CA ARG A 263 -10.44 2.80 1.90
C ARG A 263 -9.59 3.03 0.66
N TYR A 264 -8.27 3.07 0.81
CA TYR A 264 -7.35 3.38 -0.27
C TYR A 264 -7.24 2.21 -1.26
N THR A 265 -7.13 0.97 -0.78
CA THR A 265 -7.21 -0.25 -1.59
C THR A 265 -8.49 -0.30 -2.43
N ARG A 266 -9.64 -0.03 -1.80
CA ARG A 266 -10.93 0.06 -2.52
C ARG A 266 -10.92 1.16 -3.59
N ASN A 267 -10.41 2.35 -3.25
CA ASN A 267 -10.39 3.46 -4.20
C ASN A 267 -9.44 3.19 -5.38
N LEU A 268 -8.30 2.53 -5.14
CA LEU A 268 -7.38 2.12 -6.20
C LEU A 268 -8.04 1.11 -7.14
N ALA A 269 -8.74 0.11 -6.61
CA ALA A 269 -9.51 -0.84 -7.43
C ALA A 269 -10.52 -0.12 -8.33
N LEU A 270 -11.31 0.81 -7.74
CA LEU A 270 -12.32 1.58 -8.48
C LEU A 270 -11.72 2.47 -9.57
N ILE A 271 -10.56 3.09 -9.31
CA ILE A 271 -9.85 3.90 -10.31
C ILE A 271 -9.38 3.02 -11.48
N SER A 272 -8.96 1.79 -11.19
CA SER A 272 -8.57 0.80 -12.20
C SER A 272 -9.76 0.13 -12.90
N GLY A 273 -11.01 0.49 -12.57
CA GLY A 273 -12.21 -0.12 -13.16
C GLY A 273 -12.66 -1.45 -12.54
N TYR A 274 -12.08 -1.83 -11.40
CA TYR A 274 -12.34 -3.09 -10.70
C TYR A 274 -13.08 -2.87 -9.36
N LEU A 275 -13.76 -3.91 -8.87
CA LEU A 275 -14.43 -3.95 -7.56
C LEU A 275 -13.48 -4.38 -6.44
N THR A 276 -12.44 -5.15 -6.79
CA THR A 276 -11.42 -5.68 -5.88
C THR A 276 -10.02 -5.31 -6.38
N ALA A 277 -9.10 -5.17 -5.43
CA ALA A 277 -7.73 -4.77 -5.73
C ALA A 277 -6.90 -5.98 -6.15
N SER A 278 -5.97 -5.81 -7.10
CA SER A 278 -4.94 -6.82 -7.35
C SER A 278 -3.84 -6.75 -6.30
N LEU A 279 -2.89 -7.69 -6.35
CA LEU A 279 -1.69 -7.67 -5.51
C LEU A 279 -0.95 -6.32 -5.60
N PHE A 280 -0.87 -5.73 -6.79
CA PHE A 280 -0.22 -4.45 -6.98
C PHE A 280 -0.92 -3.33 -6.18
N GLU A 281 -2.25 -3.16 -6.32
CA GLU A 281 -2.98 -2.13 -5.58
C GLU A 281 -2.91 -2.33 -4.06
N ILE A 282 -2.97 -3.58 -3.60
CA ILE A 282 -2.86 -3.92 -2.17
C ILE A 282 -1.49 -3.49 -1.64
N THR A 283 -0.41 -3.84 -2.37
CA THR A 283 0.96 -3.51 -1.97
C THR A 283 1.24 -2.00 -2.02
N VAL A 284 0.71 -1.30 -3.04
CA VAL A 284 0.79 0.17 -3.12
C VAL A 284 0.05 0.83 -1.95
N ALA A 285 -1.12 0.32 -1.58
CA ALA A 285 -1.86 0.83 -0.44
C ALA A 285 -1.12 0.60 0.88
N ALA A 286 -0.55 -0.60 1.08
CA ALA A 286 0.30 -0.92 2.22
C ALA A 286 1.48 0.05 2.34
N ARG A 287 2.20 0.29 1.23
CA ARG A 287 3.35 1.21 1.18
C ARG A 287 2.97 2.64 1.50
N SER A 288 1.84 3.09 0.98
CA SER A 288 1.43 4.50 1.07
C SER A 288 0.86 4.88 2.43
N ILE A 289 0.23 3.93 3.13
CA ILE A 289 -0.47 4.19 4.40
C ILE A 289 0.37 3.82 5.62
N VAL A 290 1.18 2.76 5.52
CA VAL A 290 2.03 2.29 6.62
C VAL A 290 3.48 2.69 6.34
N ASP A 291 4.23 1.87 5.61
CA ASP A 291 5.59 2.14 5.16
C ASP A 291 6.06 1.06 4.16
N ASP A 292 7.29 1.16 3.69
CA ASP A 292 7.93 0.17 2.81
C ASP A 292 8.12 -1.22 3.46
N ASN A 293 8.25 -1.29 4.80
CA ASN A 293 8.46 -2.57 5.48
C ASN A 293 7.16 -3.36 5.53
N TYR A 294 6.05 -2.75 5.92
CA TYR A 294 4.74 -3.41 5.90
C TYR A 294 4.34 -3.82 4.48
N ALA A 295 4.60 -2.97 3.49
CA ALA A 295 4.40 -3.33 2.09
C ALA A 295 5.22 -4.54 1.64
N TRP A 296 6.46 -4.66 2.14
CA TRP A 296 7.30 -5.83 1.89
C TRP A 296 6.70 -7.09 2.50
N GLU A 297 6.26 -7.06 3.77
CA GLU A 297 5.64 -8.22 4.42
C GLU A 297 4.34 -8.65 3.69
N VAL A 298 3.56 -7.69 3.20
CA VAL A 298 2.37 -7.97 2.38
C VAL A 298 2.74 -8.62 1.04
N TRP A 299 3.77 -8.11 0.34
CA TRP A 299 4.23 -8.67 -0.93
C TRP A 299 4.79 -10.09 -0.75
N GLU A 300 5.65 -10.28 0.24
CA GLU A 300 6.27 -11.57 0.57
C GLU A 300 5.20 -12.60 0.91
N LEU A 301 4.27 -12.27 1.81
CA LEU A 301 3.18 -13.17 2.19
C LEU A 301 2.23 -13.47 1.04
N ALA A 302 1.93 -12.47 0.19
CA ALA A 302 1.08 -12.68 -0.97
C ALA A 302 1.70 -13.61 -2.01
N GLY A 303 3.03 -13.60 -2.12
CA GLY A 303 3.81 -14.50 -2.98
C GLY A 303 3.98 -15.90 -2.42
N CYS A 304 3.66 -16.15 -1.14
CA CYS A 304 3.81 -17.46 -0.54
C CYS A 304 2.85 -18.49 -1.14
N TYR A 305 3.42 -19.60 -1.64
CA TYR A 305 2.70 -20.78 -2.05
C TYR A 305 3.34 -22.03 -1.43
N PRO A 306 2.68 -22.70 -0.46
CA PRO A 306 3.34 -23.68 0.41
C PRO A 306 3.94 -24.90 -0.28
N TRP A 307 3.44 -25.27 -1.46
CA TRP A 307 3.89 -26.47 -2.16
C TRP A 307 5.04 -26.20 -3.13
N GLN A 308 5.32 -24.94 -3.49
CA GLN A 308 6.40 -24.63 -4.41
C GLN A 308 7.76 -24.77 -3.71
N GLN A 309 8.64 -25.57 -4.29
CA GLN A 309 9.97 -25.83 -3.76
C GLN A 309 11.05 -25.36 -4.72
N THR A 310 12.22 -24.98 -4.18
CA THR A 310 13.41 -24.65 -4.97
C THR A 310 14.09 -25.90 -5.52
N GLU A 311 14.04 -27.01 -4.78
CA GLU A 311 14.54 -28.30 -5.24
C GLU A 311 13.40 -29.04 -5.95
N SER A 312 13.63 -29.40 -7.21
CA SER A 312 12.63 -30.05 -8.06
C SER A 312 13.31 -30.99 -9.05
N ASP A 313 12.52 -31.89 -9.62
CA ASP A 313 12.92 -32.80 -10.70
C ASP A 313 13.14 -32.07 -12.03
N LEU A 314 12.53 -30.91 -12.19
CA LEU A 314 12.70 -30.01 -13.31
C LEU A 314 13.78 -28.93 -13.04
N PRO A 315 14.41 -28.37 -14.09
CA PRO A 315 15.31 -27.24 -13.94
C PRO A 315 14.56 -26.06 -13.31
N THR A 316 15.14 -25.50 -12.24
CA THR A 316 14.55 -24.38 -11.52
C THR A 316 15.06 -23.05 -12.06
N ALA A 317 14.13 -22.15 -12.41
CA ALA A 317 14.45 -20.83 -12.96
C ALA A 317 13.76 -19.71 -12.17
N ASN A 318 14.48 -18.61 -11.98
CA ASN A 318 13.93 -17.40 -11.37
C ASN A 318 13.56 -16.41 -12.48
N LEU A 319 12.28 -16.42 -12.85
CA LEU A 319 11.72 -15.62 -13.93
C LEU A 319 11.32 -14.24 -13.41
N SER A 320 11.43 -13.22 -14.25
CA SER A 320 10.88 -11.90 -13.99
C SER A 320 9.50 -11.73 -14.62
N GLY A 321 8.66 -10.86 -14.05
CA GLY A 321 7.37 -10.54 -14.66
C GLY A 321 7.46 -9.94 -16.07
N GLU A 322 8.61 -9.38 -16.46
CA GLU A 322 8.84 -8.82 -17.81
C GLU A 322 9.16 -9.89 -18.86
N GLU A 323 9.62 -11.06 -18.45
CA GLU A 323 9.82 -12.20 -19.35
C GLU A 323 8.50 -12.92 -19.66
N VAL A 324 7.55 -12.89 -18.71
CA VAL A 324 6.26 -13.60 -18.84
C VAL A 324 5.16 -12.69 -19.41
N TRP A 325 5.16 -11.40 -19.06
CA TRP A 325 4.07 -10.48 -19.41
C TRP A 325 4.53 -9.35 -20.33
N LEU A 326 3.68 -9.00 -21.31
CA LEU A 326 3.91 -7.87 -22.22
C LEU A 326 3.83 -6.48 -21.53
N GLN A 327 3.12 -6.37 -20.41
CA GLN A 327 2.88 -5.10 -19.71
C GLN A 327 3.02 -5.24 -18.19
N THR A 328 4.19 -4.88 -17.67
CA THR A 328 4.50 -5.04 -16.23
C THR A 328 4.52 -3.69 -15.50
N ARG A 329 3.86 -3.61 -14.34
CA ARG A 329 3.87 -2.43 -13.47
C ARG A 329 4.96 -2.55 -12.42
N ARG A 330 5.90 -1.61 -12.40
CA ARG A 330 7.04 -1.63 -11.48
C ARG A 330 6.72 -0.96 -10.15
N LEU A 331 7.01 -1.64 -9.03
CA LEU A 331 6.97 -1.09 -7.68
C LEU A 331 8.34 -1.25 -7.01
N ARG A 332 8.87 -0.17 -6.44
CA ARG A 332 10.10 -0.23 -5.64
C ARG A 332 9.76 -0.18 -4.16
N LEU A 333 10.11 -1.24 -3.45
CA LEU A 333 10.04 -1.34 -1.99
C LEU A 333 11.44 -1.16 -1.40
N ARG A 334 11.57 -0.27 -0.42
CA ARG A 334 12.83 -0.04 0.28
C ARG A 334 12.75 -0.63 1.69
N ARG A 335 13.02 -1.94 1.81
CA ARG A 335 13.03 -2.62 3.10
C ARG A 335 14.09 -1.98 4.02
N ARG A 336 13.65 -1.49 5.17
CA ARG A 336 14.45 -0.92 6.26
C ARG A 336 14.18 -1.71 7.53
N LEU A 337 14.63 -2.95 7.56
CA LEU A 337 14.55 -3.76 8.79
C LEU A 337 15.33 -3.07 9.91
N PRO A 338 14.82 -3.09 11.16
CA PRO A 338 15.64 -2.74 12.32
C PRO A 338 16.84 -3.68 12.34
N SER A 339 18.03 -3.12 12.18
CA SER A 339 19.25 -3.91 12.15
C SER A 339 19.51 -4.49 13.54
N MET A 340 19.28 -5.80 13.73
CA MET A 340 19.79 -6.55 14.89
C MET A 340 21.32 -6.53 14.94
N LYS A 341 21.96 -6.38 13.77
CA LYS A 341 23.37 -6.05 13.68
C LYS A 341 23.55 -4.63 14.22
N ARG A 342 24.05 -4.54 15.46
CA ARG A 342 24.88 -3.41 15.88
C ARG A 342 25.88 -3.20 14.74
N ARG A 343 25.68 -2.18 13.90
CA ARG A 343 26.58 -1.93 12.76
C ARG A 343 28.00 -2.05 13.30
N MET A 344 28.85 -2.90 12.70
CA MET A 344 30.28 -2.75 12.94
C MET A 344 30.55 -1.27 12.67
N ARG A 345 30.98 -0.56 13.72
CA ARG A 345 31.28 0.86 13.61
C ARG A 345 32.23 1.00 12.43
N PRO A 346 32.04 1.99 11.54
CA PRO A 346 33.08 2.34 10.58
C PRO A 346 34.41 2.37 11.33
N ALA A 347 35.41 1.65 10.85
CA ALA A 347 36.72 1.63 11.47
C ALA A 347 37.20 3.08 11.56
N GLY A 348 37.30 3.61 12.79
CA GLY A 348 37.56 5.03 13.07
C GLY A 348 36.51 5.75 13.93
N LEU A 349 35.28 5.23 14.03
CA LEU A 349 34.29 5.77 14.97
C LEU A 349 34.56 5.26 16.38
N LYS A 350 35.16 6.14 17.20
CA LYS A 350 35.43 5.87 18.60
C LYS A 350 34.16 5.38 19.30
N PRO A 351 34.25 4.33 20.12
CA PRO A 351 33.14 3.92 20.94
C PRO A 351 32.58 5.06 21.77
N ARG A 352 31.26 5.21 21.79
CA ARG A 352 30.57 6.00 22.84
C ARG A 352 31.14 5.54 24.18
N PRO A 353 31.80 6.43 24.94
CA PRO A 353 32.35 6.06 26.24
C PRO A 353 31.21 5.53 27.11
N LYS A 354 31.44 4.40 27.77
CA LYS A 354 30.51 3.83 28.75
C LYS A 354 31.02 4.18 30.15
N GLU A 355 30.12 4.22 31.14
CA GLU A 355 30.53 4.24 32.55
C GLU A 355 31.52 3.09 32.82
N LYS A 356 32.61 3.38 33.52
CA LYS A 356 33.56 2.34 33.97
C LYS A 356 33.01 1.60 35.19
N SER A 357 32.17 2.26 35.98
CA SER A 357 31.46 1.69 37.13
C SER A 357 30.04 2.27 37.23
N PRO A 358 29.01 1.48 37.60
CA PRO A 358 27.64 1.99 37.75
C PRO A 358 27.58 3.22 38.67
N GLY A 359 27.00 4.33 38.19
CA GLY A 359 26.83 5.56 38.97
C GLY A 359 28.04 6.51 38.98
N GLU A 360 29.02 6.32 38.09
CA GLU A 360 30.13 7.26 37.86
C GLU A 360 29.66 8.60 37.26
N TRP A 361 28.72 8.56 36.31
CA TRP A 361 28.19 9.76 35.67
C TRP A 361 27.27 10.53 36.61
N ALA A 362 26.52 9.84 37.48
CA ALA A 362 25.66 10.47 38.49
C ALA A 362 26.48 11.30 39.49
N ARG A 363 27.67 10.84 39.87
CA ARG A 363 28.60 11.59 40.74
C ARG A 363 29.13 12.89 40.11
N GLN A 364 29.06 13.01 38.79
CA GLN A 364 29.52 14.19 38.03
C GLN A 364 28.37 15.13 37.61
N ALA A 365 27.12 14.79 37.94
CA ALA A 365 25.93 15.59 37.65
C ALA A 365 25.69 16.74 38.66
N GLY A 366 26.60 16.96 39.62
CA GLY A 366 26.45 17.96 40.69
C GLY A 366 26.79 19.40 40.30
N GLY A 367 26.65 19.79 39.03
CA GLY A 367 26.92 21.15 38.59
C GLY A 367 25.81 22.13 39.00
N SER A 368 26.18 23.36 39.37
CA SER A 368 25.28 24.39 39.88
C SER A 368 24.46 25.12 38.80
N ALA A 369 24.63 24.78 37.53
CA ALA A 369 23.95 25.41 36.39
C ALA A 369 23.61 24.36 35.33
N ILE A 370 22.37 24.35 34.84
CA ILE A 370 21.92 23.49 33.74
C ILE A 370 21.88 24.27 32.43
N CYS A 371 22.22 23.65 31.31
CA CYS A 371 22.12 24.29 30.00
C CYS A 371 21.76 23.29 28.88
N SER A 372 21.36 23.84 27.73
CA SER A 372 21.04 23.10 26.51
C SER A 372 22.29 22.74 25.70
N TYR A 373 22.09 21.84 24.72
CA TYR A 373 23.09 21.50 23.71
C TYR A 373 22.85 22.31 22.42
N PRO A 374 23.74 23.26 22.04
CA PRO A 374 23.46 24.22 20.96
C PRO A 374 23.04 23.62 19.60
N PRO A 375 23.58 22.47 19.15
CA PRO A 375 23.11 21.84 17.92
C PRO A 375 21.63 21.39 17.96
N GLU A 376 21.12 20.99 19.13
CA GLU A 376 19.70 20.65 19.30
C GLU A 376 18.82 21.90 19.28
N ASP A 377 19.31 23.00 19.88
CA ASP A 377 18.62 24.29 19.88
C ASP A 377 18.40 24.78 18.45
N LEU A 378 19.41 24.66 17.57
CA LEU A 378 19.26 24.98 16.13
C LEU A 378 18.19 24.15 15.43
N VAL A 379 18.02 22.87 15.80
CA VAL A 379 16.98 21.99 15.23
C VAL A 379 15.60 22.42 15.72
N ILE A 380 15.45 22.70 17.01
CA ILE A 380 14.20 23.17 17.62
C ILE A 380 13.81 24.53 17.03
N GLU A 381 14.75 25.48 16.92
CA GLU A 381 14.54 26.80 16.31
C GLU A 381 14.21 26.72 14.82
N GLY A 382 14.92 25.88 14.08
CA GLY A 382 14.62 25.60 12.68
C GLY A 382 13.19 25.07 12.51
N TYR A 383 12.76 24.20 13.42
CA TYR A 383 11.41 23.68 13.41
C TYR A 383 10.35 24.70 13.85
N GLY A 384 10.66 25.53 14.84
CA GLY A 384 9.83 26.67 15.25
C GLY A 384 9.55 27.61 14.08
N ARG A 385 10.58 27.98 13.30
CA ARG A 385 10.43 28.77 12.06
C ARG A 385 9.54 28.10 11.02
N TYR A 386 9.69 26.78 10.84
CA TYR A 386 8.81 26.01 9.96
C TYR A 386 7.35 26.06 10.41
N LEU A 387 7.08 25.88 11.71
CA LEU A 387 5.73 25.95 12.26
C LEU A 387 5.10 27.34 12.13
N LYS A 388 5.88 28.41 12.33
CA LYS A 388 5.43 29.79 12.07
C LYS A 388 5.00 29.98 10.63
N LYS A 389 5.81 29.51 9.66
CA LYS A 389 5.48 29.56 8.23
C LYS A 389 4.22 28.76 7.89
N LYS A 390 4.08 27.55 8.46
CA LYS A 390 2.89 26.70 8.25
C LYS A 390 1.63 27.32 8.84
N GLY A 391 1.70 27.87 10.04
CA GLY A 391 0.58 28.60 10.66
C GLY A 391 0.11 29.79 9.82
N LYS A 392 1.06 30.56 9.26
CA LYS A 392 0.74 31.67 8.34
C LYS A 392 0.07 31.19 7.06
N SER A 393 0.51 30.06 6.50
CA SER A 393 -0.13 29.45 5.32
C SER A 393 -1.58 29.06 5.59
N LEU A 394 -1.87 28.48 6.75
CA LEU A 394 -3.23 28.09 7.13
C LEU A 394 -4.16 29.30 7.28
N LEU A 395 -3.65 30.40 7.85
CA LEU A 395 -4.41 31.65 7.95
C LEU A 395 -4.73 32.24 6.55
N SER A 396 -3.81 32.14 5.60
CA SER A 396 -4.04 32.57 4.22
C SER A 396 -5.04 31.66 3.49
N GLU A 397 -5.04 30.34 3.77
CA GLU A 397 -6.02 29.39 3.22
C GLU A 397 -7.44 29.64 3.75
N GLU A 398 -7.60 30.04 5.01
CA GLU A 398 -8.90 30.45 5.56
C GLU A 398 -9.44 31.75 4.94
N GLN A 399 -8.56 32.57 4.35
CA GLN A 399 -8.88 33.83 3.67
C GLN A 399 -8.87 33.70 2.14
N VAL A 400 -9.24 32.53 1.61
CA VAL A 400 -9.36 32.30 0.17
C VAL A 400 -10.70 32.87 -0.34
N ARG A 401 -10.61 33.76 -1.32
CA ARG A 401 -11.77 34.23 -2.09
C ARG A 401 -11.79 33.53 -3.44
N VAL A 402 -12.98 33.16 -3.90
CA VAL A 402 -13.18 32.52 -5.20
C VAL A 402 -13.88 33.51 -6.13
N GLU A 403 -13.33 33.72 -7.31
CA GLU A 403 -13.84 34.68 -8.30
C GLU A 403 -13.86 34.05 -9.70
N PRO A 404 -14.76 34.48 -10.61
CA PRO A 404 -14.76 34.01 -11.99
C PRO A 404 -13.44 34.36 -12.70
N PHE A 405 -12.90 33.40 -13.44
CA PHE A 405 -11.72 33.61 -14.27
C PHE A 405 -12.02 34.67 -15.32
N THR A 406 -11.19 35.71 -15.34
CA THR A 406 -11.25 36.79 -16.32
C THR A 406 -9.96 36.81 -17.13
N THR A 407 -8.86 37.23 -16.51
CA THR A 407 -7.57 37.44 -17.20
C THR A 407 -6.39 36.76 -16.51
N SER A 408 -6.50 36.40 -15.23
CA SER A 408 -5.42 35.80 -14.44
C SER A 408 -5.89 34.55 -13.72
N LEU A 409 -5.00 33.56 -13.62
CA LEU A 409 -5.22 32.34 -12.86
C LEU A 409 -5.10 32.53 -11.35
N LEU A 410 -4.73 33.74 -10.88
CA LEU A 410 -4.49 34.06 -9.46
C LEU A 410 -3.63 32.97 -8.81
N ASP A 411 -4.09 32.35 -7.72
CA ASP A 411 -3.39 31.27 -7.00
C ASP A 411 -3.82 29.86 -7.45
N GLY A 412 -4.53 29.78 -8.59
CA GLY A 412 -4.94 28.56 -9.28
C GLY A 412 -6.44 28.45 -9.51
N VAL A 413 -6.83 27.41 -10.24
CA VAL A 413 -8.23 27.07 -10.52
C VAL A 413 -8.85 26.36 -9.32
N ASP A 414 -10.02 26.83 -8.88
CA ASP A 414 -10.84 26.10 -7.91
C ASP A 414 -11.70 25.07 -8.65
N ILE A 415 -11.20 23.83 -8.69
CA ILE A 415 -11.86 22.72 -9.39
C ILE A 415 -13.25 22.44 -8.82
N ARG A 416 -13.46 22.57 -7.50
CA ARG A 416 -14.76 22.24 -6.89
C ARG A 416 -15.80 23.28 -7.25
N GLU A 417 -15.46 24.55 -7.14
CA GLU A 417 -16.39 25.63 -7.48
C GLU A 417 -16.65 25.67 -8.99
N THR A 418 -15.64 25.36 -9.80
CA THR A 418 -15.78 25.19 -11.26
C THR A 418 -16.72 24.03 -11.61
N ILE A 419 -16.62 22.87 -10.94
CA ILE A 419 -17.56 21.75 -11.15
C ILE A 419 -18.96 22.10 -10.65
N ARG A 420 -19.09 22.80 -9.51
CA ARG A 420 -20.39 23.21 -8.97
C ARG A 420 -21.14 24.14 -9.93
N ASN A 421 -20.43 25.07 -10.56
CA ASN A 421 -20.98 26.02 -11.52
C ASN A 421 -20.69 25.62 -12.98
N TRP A 422 -20.51 24.32 -13.25
CA TRP A 422 -20.14 23.83 -14.58
C TRP A 422 -21.16 24.21 -15.66
N HIS A 423 -22.42 24.34 -15.28
CA HIS A 423 -23.53 24.77 -16.13
C HIS A 423 -23.38 26.22 -16.66
N GLU A 424 -22.59 27.07 -15.99
CA GLU A 424 -22.34 28.45 -16.42
C GLU A 424 -21.21 28.55 -17.48
N GLY A 425 -20.46 27.46 -17.71
CA GLY A 425 -19.31 27.45 -18.62
C GLY A 425 -18.15 28.35 -18.16
N ARG A 426 -18.12 28.72 -16.88
CA ARG A 426 -17.11 29.61 -16.28
C ARG A 426 -16.14 28.83 -15.41
N ILE A 427 -14.86 29.16 -15.55
CA ILE A 427 -13.81 28.65 -14.68
C ILE A 427 -13.72 29.59 -13.47
N TYR A 428 -13.57 29.04 -12.28
CA TYR A 428 -13.38 29.82 -11.05
C TYR A 428 -11.94 29.71 -10.59
N VAL A 429 -11.37 30.85 -10.18
CA VAL A 429 -10.00 30.94 -9.68
C VAL A 429 -10.01 31.38 -8.22
N ARG A 430 -9.01 30.89 -7.46
CA ARG A 430 -8.86 31.22 -6.05
C ARG A 430 -7.79 32.29 -5.87
N GLN A 431 -8.04 33.21 -4.95
CA GLN A 431 -7.07 34.18 -4.47
C GLN A 431 -6.93 34.02 -2.95
N ALA A 432 -5.78 33.53 -2.51
CA ALA A 432 -5.40 33.52 -1.11
C ALA A 432 -4.90 34.92 -0.75
N ARG A 433 -5.58 35.60 0.18
CA ARG A 433 -5.04 36.85 0.73
C ARG A 433 -3.98 36.51 1.78
N THR A 434 -2.84 37.20 1.72
CA THR A 434 -1.84 37.10 2.79
C THR A 434 -2.47 37.60 4.09
N ALA A 435 -2.64 36.71 5.06
CA ALA A 435 -3.13 37.12 6.36
C ALA A 435 -2.16 38.13 7.01
N PRO A 436 -2.63 39.30 7.47
CA PRO A 436 -1.76 40.28 8.12
C PRO A 436 -1.29 39.78 9.49
N GLY A 437 -0.01 40.01 9.79
CA GLY A 437 0.61 39.71 11.08
C GLY A 437 1.58 38.54 11.05
N GLU A 438 2.62 38.63 11.89
CA GLU A 438 3.59 37.57 12.13
C GLU A 438 3.15 36.63 13.27
N VAL A 439 3.80 35.48 13.37
CA VAL A 439 3.60 34.54 14.49
C VAL A 439 4.64 34.82 15.57
N GLY A 440 4.19 35.18 16.77
CA GLY A 440 5.06 35.52 17.89
C GLY A 440 5.60 34.27 18.57
N SER A 441 4.68 33.47 19.12
CA SER A 441 5.01 32.29 19.91
C SER A 441 4.52 31.00 19.27
N VAL A 442 5.22 29.91 19.56
CA VAL A 442 4.89 28.56 19.08
C VAL A 442 4.83 27.62 20.27
N VAL A 443 3.71 26.93 20.44
CA VAL A 443 3.50 25.92 21.47
C VAL A 443 3.32 24.57 20.79
N VAL A 444 4.07 23.56 21.23
CA VAL A 444 4.03 22.19 20.70
C VAL A 444 3.76 21.21 21.84
N ILE A 445 2.69 20.44 21.72
CA ILE A 445 2.24 19.48 22.72
C ILE A 445 2.25 18.08 22.12
N PHE A 446 3.17 17.24 22.58
CA PHE A 446 3.27 15.82 22.22
C PHE A 446 2.33 14.96 23.07
N ASP A 447 2.20 15.27 24.36
CA ASP A 447 1.39 14.52 25.32
C ASP A 447 0.84 15.46 26.39
N GLU A 448 -0.48 15.42 26.65
CA GLU A 448 -1.17 16.29 27.61
C GLU A 448 -0.86 15.98 29.09
N ASP A 449 -0.06 14.95 29.38
CA ASP A 449 0.36 14.53 30.72
C ASP A 449 -0.76 14.06 31.66
N ARG A 450 -1.77 13.36 31.12
CA ARG A 450 -2.90 12.86 31.92
C ARG A 450 -2.53 11.87 33.02
N ARG A 451 -1.33 11.29 32.95
CA ARG A 451 -0.81 10.28 33.88
C ARG A 451 0.31 10.82 34.79
N GLY A 452 0.63 12.12 34.74
CA GLY A 452 1.65 12.74 35.58
C GLY A 452 3.06 12.19 35.36
N ARG A 453 3.44 11.89 34.12
CA ARG A 453 4.75 11.32 33.75
C ARG A 453 5.85 12.35 33.65
N TYR A 454 5.52 13.61 33.39
CA TYR A 454 6.50 14.65 33.05
C TYR A 454 6.83 15.52 34.27
N SER A 455 7.63 15.03 35.20
CA SER A 455 7.94 15.72 36.47
C SER A 455 8.84 16.95 36.32
N TYR A 456 9.62 17.04 35.24
CA TYR A 456 10.61 18.09 35.06
C TYR A 456 10.00 19.29 34.35
N LEU A 457 9.95 20.43 35.05
CA LEU A 457 9.38 21.69 34.58
C LEU A 457 10.48 22.75 34.62
N THR A 458 10.77 23.39 33.50
CA THR A 458 11.79 24.44 33.46
C THR A 458 11.47 25.50 32.42
N THR A 459 12.10 26.66 32.60
CA THR A 459 12.19 27.74 31.62
C THR A 459 13.66 28.04 31.35
N TRP A 460 14.01 28.21 30.08
CA TRP A 460 15.32 28.59 29.59
C TRP A 460 15.23 29.92 28.86
N LEU A 461 16.24 30.76 29.09
CA LEU A 461 16.41 32.02 28.40
C LEU A 461 17.36 31.80 27.22
N GLY A 462 17.01 32.35 26.05
CA GLY A 462 17.89 32.29 24.88
C GLY A 462 19.22 33.02 25.16
N GLU A 463 20.35 32.41 24.81
CA GLU A 463 21.68 32.99 25.02
C GLU A 463 22.08 33.93 23.86
N HIS A 464 21.46 33.75 22.69
CA HIS A 464 21.71 34.52 21.49
C HIS A 464 20.45 35.23 20.97
N GLN A 465 20.62 36.33 20.22
CA GLN A 465 19.50 37.13 19.69
C GLN A 465 18.54 36.37 18.76
N ASN A 466 19.00 35.24 18.19
CA ASN A 466 18.22 34.39 17.29
C ASN A 466 17.70 33.12 17.99
N GLU A 467 17.85 33.01 19.31
CA GLU A 467 17.32 31.91 20.12
C GLU A 467 16.06 32.38 20.85
N SER A 468 15.03 31.54 20.86
CA SER A 468 13.80 31.83 21.58
C SER A 468 13.99 31.52 23.05
N ASP A 469 13.31 32.27 23.91
CA ASP A 469 13.05 31.79 25.26
C ASP A 469 12.14 30.56 25.18
N MET A 470 12.44 29.56 26.00
CA MET A 470 11.80 28.26 25.94
C MET A 470 11.27 27.85 27.31
N ALA A 471 10.00 27.45 27.39
CA ALA A 471 9.46 26.78 28.56
C ALA A 471 8.96 25.39 28.19
N PHE A 472 9.25 24.37 28.99
CA PHE A 472 8.87 23.01 28.64
C PHE A 472 8.64 22.13 29.86
N TYR A 473 7.94 21.03 29.62
CA TYR A 473 7.81 19.92 30.56
C TYR A 473 8.29 18.63 29.92
N SER A 474 9.09 17.86 30.66
CA SER A 474 9.67 16.61 30.21
C SER A 474 9.71 15.58 31.34
N THR A 475 10.10 14.35 31.01
CA THR A 475 10.54 13.38 32.03
C THR A 475 11.80 13.94 32.67
N ASP A 476 12.14 13.50 33.88
CA ASP A 476 13.41 13.90 34.51
C ASP A 476 14.58 13.47 33.61
N PRO A 477 15.36 14.42 33.06
CA PRO A 477 16.48 14.09 32.19
C PRO A 477 17.56 13.30 32.92
N PHE A 478 17.70 13.48 34.23
CA PHE A 478 18.76 12.86 35.03
C PHE A 478 18.40 11.44 35.51
N ASP A 479 17.15 10.99 35.34
CA ASP A 479 16.78 9.58 35.47
C ASP A 479 17.48 8.70 34.40
N HIS A 480 17.84 9.29 33.26
CA HIS A 480 18.49 8.59 32.15
C HIS A 480 19.76 9.30 31.69
N LEU A 481 20.86 9.07 32.42
CA LEU A 481 22.17 9.61 32.06
C LEU A 481 22.75 8.95 30.80
N VAL A 482 23.13 9.79 29.86
CA VAL A 482 23.70 9.39 28.56
C VAL A 482 25.22 9.64 28.47
N GLY A 483 25.76 10.43 29.39
CA GLY A 483 27.17 10.72 29.56
C GLY A 483 27.42 11.43 30.90
N PRO A 484 28.68 11.77 31.22
CA PRO A 484 29.02 12.42 32.48
C PRO A 484 28.34 13.79 32.59
N GLY A 485 27.34 13.93 33.48
CA GLY A 485 26.56 15.15 33.61
C GLY A 485 25.64 15.46 32.41
N ILE A 486 25.30 14.48 31.59
CA ILE A 486 24.40 14.64 30.43
C ILE A 486 23.17 13.78 30.66
N GLY A 487 22.03 14.42 30.93
CA GLY A 487 20.72 13.78 31.07
C GLY A 487 19.97 13.73 29.75
N ARG A 488 19.11 12.73 29.58
CA ARG A 488 18.20 12.58 28.44
C ARG A 488 16.76 12.49 28.92
N GLY A 489 15.92 13.40 28.44
CA GLY A 489 14.49 13.42 28.71
C GLY A 489 13.64 13.27 27.44
N GLU A 490 12.36 13.03 27.64
CA GLU A 490 11.34 13.14 26.60
C GLU A 490 10.42 14.32 26.90
N TYR A 491 10.25 15.23 25.94
CA TYR A 491 9.28 16.31 26.01
C TYR A 491 7.85 15.76 26.04
N GLY A 492 7.05 16.29 26.96
CA GLY A 492 5.60 16.27 26.87
C GLY A 492 5.10 17.46 26.04
N GLY A 493 5.75 18.62 26.17
CA GLY A 493 5.51 19.77 25.32
C GLY A 493 6.42 20.95 25.66
N PHE A 494 6.49 21.92 24.74
CA PHE A 494 7.31 23.12 24.89
C PHE A 494 6.66 24.35 24.24
N LEU A 495 7.08 25.53 24.70
CA LEU A 495 6.79 26.85 24.20
C LEU A 495 8.09 27.49 23.72
N LEU A 496 8.06 28.16 22.56
CA LEU A 496 9.13 29.02 22.06
C LEU A 496 8.58 30.44 21.89
N SER A 497 9.31 31.43 22.37
CA SER A 497 8.94 32.85 22.29
C SER A 497 10.13 33.76 21.99
N LEU A 498 9.97 34.68 21.03
CA LEU A 498 10.94 35.74 20.72
C LEU A 498 10.36 37.11 21.08
N PRO A 499 11.17 38.11 21.47
CA PRO A 499 12.64 38.08 21.63
C PRO A 499 13.11 37.34 22.89
N ALA A 500 14.39 36.98 22.94
CA ALA A 500 15.04 36.29 24.06
C ALA A 500 15.20 37.17 25.31
N GLY A 501 15.40 36.52 26.47
CA GLY A 501 15.82 37.15 27.73
C GLY A 501 14.69 37.77 28.55
N ARG A 502 13.43 37.38 28.32
CA ARG A 502 12.26 38.00 28.95
C ARG A 502 11.30 37.03 29.63
N MET A 503 11.37 35.73 29.32
CA MET A 503 10.45 34.74 29.88
C MET A 503 10.81 34.42 31.33
N TYR A 504 9.93 34.79 32.26
CA TYR A 504 10.05 34.38 33.66
C TYR A 504 9.68 32.90 33.84
N ASP A 505 9.84 32.37 35.04
CA ASP A 505 9.43 31.00 35.36
C ASP A 505 7.89 30.84 35.27
N VAL A 506 7.42 30.45 34.08
CA VAL A 506 6.01 30.23 33.78
C VAL A 506 5.38 29.13 34.63
N TRP A 507 6.18 28.26 35.28
CA TRP A 507 5.68 27.17 36.11
C TRP A 507 5.36 27.62 37.53
N ALA A 508 6.07 28.62 38.04
CA ALA A 508 5.81 29.24 39.34
C ALA A 508 4.91 30.48 39.27
N ASP A 509 4.59 30.96 38.07
CA ASP A 509 3.79 32.17 37.86
C ASP A 509 2.34 32.01 38.37
N PRO A 510 1.92 32.84 39.35
CA PRO A 510 0.55 32.81 39.89
C PRO A 510 -0.51 33.22 38.87
N ASP A 511 -0.18 34.02 37.86
CA ASP A 511 -1.14 34.47 36.85
C ASP A 511 -1.64 33.30 35.98
N TYR A 512 -0.88 32.20 35.92
CA TYR A 512 -1.26 30.99 35.20
C TYR A 512 -1.79 29.88 36.12
N ALA A 513 -2.10 30.17 37.38
CA ALA A 513 -2.57 29.18 38.36
C ALA A 513 -3.93 28.56 38.02
N PHE A 514 -4.75 29.24 37.21
CA PHE A 514 -6.06 28.73 36.78
C PHE A 514 -5.99 27.67 35.67
N ALA A 515 -4.80 27.43 35.10
CA ALA A 515 -4.60 26.37 34.11
C ALA A 515 -4.78 24.98 34.74
N GLU A 516 -5.61 24.12 34.13
CA GLU A 516 -5.87 22.77 34.63
C GLU A 516 -4.79 21.76 34.18
N SER A 517 -3.94 22.13 33.22
CA SER A 517 -2.90 21.24 32.69
C SER A 517 -1.65 21.99 32.23
N LYS A 518 -0.53 21.27 32.09
CA LYS A 518 0.74 21.80 31.59
C LYS A 518 0.64 22.40 30.17
N PRO A 519 -0.07 21.76 29.20
CA PRO A 519 -0.36 22.38 27.91
C PRO A 519 -1.07 23.72 28.00
N GLU A 520 -2.06 23.85 28.89
CA GLU A 520 -2.81 25.08 29.07
C GLU A 520 -1.94 26.20 29.62
N ARG A 521 -1.08 25.88 30.59
CA ARG A 521 -0.11 26.84 31.15
C ARG A 521 0.89 27.32 30.08
N LEU A 522 1.42 26.42 29.26
CA LEU A 522 2.27 26.80 28.12
C LEU A 522 1.53 27.67 27.09
N LEU A 523 0.24 27.40 26.85
CA LEU A 523 -0.56 28.22 25.93
C LEU A 523 -0.80 29.63 26.49
N LEU A 524 -1.08 29.77 27.80
CA LEU A 524 -1.23 31.08 28.44
C LEU A 524 0.06 31.89 28.37
N ALA A 525 1.19 31.28 28.75
CA ALA A 525 2.50 31.90 28.59
C ALA A 525 2.77 32.25 27.11
N GLY A 526 2.38 31.39 26.17
CA GLY A 526 2.49 31.67 24.74
C GLY A 526 1.68 32.89 24.29
N LEU A 527 0.48 33.10 24.85
CA LEU A 527 -0.36 34.27 24.57
C LEU A 527 0.19 35.55 25.19
N ASP A 528 0.68 35.45 26.42
CA ASP A 528 1.18 36.57 27.20
C ASP A 528 2.51 37.10 26.65
N TYR A 529 3.46 36.18 26.45
CA TYR A 529 4.74 36.56 25.88
C TYR A 529 4.65 36.86 24.38
N SER A 530 3.68 36.38 23.60
CA SER A 530 3.70 36.67 22.14
C SER A 530 3.67 38.18 21.82
N ILE A 531 4.69 38.68 21.12
CA ILE A 531 4.71 40.09 20.65
C ILE A 531 3.79 40.32 19.44
N HIS A 532 3.56 39.28 18.63
CA HIS A 532 2.72 39.36 17.45
C HIS A 532 1.32 38.83 17.71
N ARG A 533 0.39 39.11 16.79
CA ARG A 533 -1.03 38.76 16.93
C ARG A 533 -1.25 37.25 16.99
N HIS A 534 -0.47 36.48 16.24
CA HIS A 534 -0.73 35.05 16.04
C HIS A 534 0.15 34.19 16.95
N VAL A 535 -0.45 33.20 17.58
CA VAL A 535 0.23 32.16 18.38
C VAL A 535 -0.12 30.81 17.79
N VAL A 536 0.90 30.05 17.39
CA VAL A 536 0.71 28.70 16.84
C VAL A 536 0.62 27.70 17.98
N TYR A 537 -0.42 26.88 17.98
CA TYR A 537 -0.63 25.81 18.95
C TYR A 537 -0.73 24.47 18.21
N VAL A 538 0.29 23.62 18.38
CA VAL A 538 0.38 22.30 17.77
C VAL A 538 0.05 21.25 18.82
N ALA A 539 -1.01 20.47 18.60
CA ALA A 539 -1.42 19.43 19.54
C ALA A 539 -2.31 18.37 18.89
N ALA A 540 -2.48 17.24 19.57
CA ALA A 540 -3.44 16.20 19.15
C ALA A 540 -4.90 16.69 19.20
N ARG A 541 -5.21 17.63 20.10
CA ARG A 541 -6.54 18.22 20.28
C ARG A 541 -6.48 19.74 20.30
N PRO A 542 -7.52 20.44 19.82
CA PRO A 542 -7.59 21.89 19.94
C PRO A 542 -7.68 22.30 21.41
N PRO A 543 -7.23 23.52 21.77
CA PRO A 543 -7.37 24.03 23.12
C PRO A 543 -8.85 24.28 23.45
N ARG A 544 -9.18 24.30 24.74
CA ARG A 544 -10.55 24.61 25.21
C ARG A 544 -11.01 25.96 24.67
N SER A 545 -12.31 26.09 24.45
CA SER A 545 -12.93 27.31 23.88
C SER A 545 -12.62 28.58 24.69
N VAL A 546 -12.47 28.46 26.01
CA VAL A 546 -12.11 29.57 26.90
C VAL A 546 -10.81 30.28 26.48
N PHE A 547 -9.81 29.54 25.98
CA PHE A 547 -8.54 30.12 25.53
C PHE A 547 -8.70 30.98 24.28
N ARG A 548 -9.71 30.75 23.45
CA ARG A 548 -10.02 31.66 22.33
C ARG A 548 -10.52 33.01 22.83
N SER A 549 -11.37 33.02 23.87
CA SER A 549 -11.85 34.24 24.50
C SER A 549 -10.74 34.99 25.23
N ILE A 550 -9.86 34.27 25.93
CA ILE A 550 -8.67 34.85 26.59
C ILE A 550 -7.76 35.48 25.54
N ALA A 551 -7.41 34.73 24.48
CA ALA A 551 -6.59 35.23 23.38
C ALA A 551 -7.21 36.50 22.77
N ALA A 552 -8.51 36.51 22.50
CA ALA A 552 -9.20 37.68 21.95
C ALA A 552 -9.12 38.91 22.87
N ARG A 553 -9.27 38.74 24.19
CA ARG A 553 -9.12 39.82 25.17
C ARG A 553 -7.70 40.38 25.22
N MET A 554 -6.69 39.53 24.98
CA MET A 554 -5.29 39.92 24.88
C MET A 554 -4.91 40.46 23.49
N GLY A 555 -5.86 40.60 22.56
CA GLY A 555 -5.60 41.02 21.18
C GLY A 555 -4.82 39.99 20.35
N ARG A 556 -4.86 38.72 20.75
CA ARG A 556 -4.17 37.59 20.13
C ARG A 556 -5.13 36.63 19.42
N THR A 557 -4.59 35.78 18.55
CA THR A 557 -5.33 34.76 17.83
C THR A 557 -4.55 33.44 17.85
N ILE A 558 -5.22 32.36 18.24
CA ILE A 558 -4.63 31.02 18.30
C ILE A 558 -4.81 30.33 16.96
N VAL A 559 -3.71 29.92 16.34
CA VAL A 559 -3.67 29.13 15.12
C VAL A 559 -3.43 27.68 15.50
N TYR A 560 -4.48 26.85 15.44
CA TYR A 560 -4.39 25.44 15.80
C TYR A 560 -3.88 24.60 14.62
N ILE A 561 -2.83 23.81 14.85
CA ILE A 561 -2.32 22.83 13.89
C ILE A 561 -2.45 21.43 14.52
N PRO A 562 -3.26 20.53 13.95
CA PRO A 562 -3.29 19.15 14.42
C PRO A 562 -1.92 18.50 14.23
N ILE A 563 -1.37 17.91 15.29
CA ILE A 563 -0.03 17.28 15.25
C ILE A 563 0.08 16.19 14.18
N GLY A 564 -1.03 15.51 13.85
CA GLY A 564 -1.10 14.51 12.78
C GLY A 564 -0.88 15.05 11.35
N GLN A 565 -0.90 16.37 11.14
CA GLN A 565 -0.52 16.98 9.86
C GLN A 565 1.00 17.15 9.69
N LEU A 566 1.80 16.75 10.68
CA LEU A 566 3.25 16.90 10.70
C LEU A 566 3.94 15.55 10.52
N SER A 567 5.16 15.57 9.98
CA SER A 567 5.95 14.36 9.75
C SER A 567 6.20 13.60 11.07
N PRO A 568 5.74 12.34 11.21
CA PRO A 568 5.96 11.54 12.42
C PRO A 568 7.44 11.35 12.74
N VAL A 569 8.30 11.23 11.72
CA VAL A 569 9.75 11.08 11.87
C VAL A 569 10.36 12.34 12.52
N THR A 570 9.93 13.52 12.07
CA THR A 570 10.41 14.80 12.63
C THR A 570 9.91 15.00 14.06
N MET A 571 8.66 14.64 14.35
CA MET A 571 8.10 14.66 15.70
C MET A 571 8.84 13.75 16.67
N LYS A 572 9.18 12.53 16.24
CA LYS A 572 9.95 11.59 17.06
C LYS A 572 11.34 12.13 17.38
N LYS A 573 11.99 12.81 16.42
CA LYS A 573 13.31 13.44 16.64
C LYS A 573 13.23 14.61 17.63
N LEU A 574 12.24 15.49 17.48
CA LEU A 574 12.07 16.68 18.32
C LEU A 574 11.58 16.39 19.73
N ARG A 575 11.09 15.18 19.99
CA ARG A 575 10.58 14.80 21.31
C ARG A 575 11.69 14.54 22.34
N ILE A 576 12.93 14.35 21.89
CA ILE A 576 14.06 14.07 22.77
C ILE A 576 14.73 15.39 23.16
N VAL A 577 15.07 15.53 24.44
CA VAL A 577 15.87 16.63 24.98
C VAL A 577 17.08 16.10 25.72
N HIS A 578 18.23 16.75 25.53
CA HIS A 578 19.38 16.54 26.40
C HIS A 578 19.61 17.76 27.28
N VAL A 579 19.76 17.53 28.58
CA VAL A 579 20.06 18.57 29.57
C VAL A 579 21.46 18.33 30.10
N LEU A 580 22.30 19.36 29.99
CA LEU A 580 23.67 19.35 30.47
C LEU A 580 23.71 19.89 31.89
N SER A 581 24.46 19.26 32.78
CA SER A 581 24.66 19.70 34.17
C SER A 581 25.65 20.87 34.29
N GLY A 582 26.08 21.47 33.18
CA GLY A 582 27.05 22.57 33.15
C GLY A 582 27.54 22.91 31.75
N TYR A 583 27.96 24.16 31.55
CA TYR A 583 28.51 24.65 30.28
C TYR A 583 29.78 23.91 29.84
N ASP A 584 30.58 23.45 30.80
CA ASP A 584 31.76 22.60 30.58
C ASP A 584 31.41 21.30 29.86
N LYS A 585 30.16 20.82 29.97
CA LYS A 585 29.72 19.59 29.33
C LYS A 585 29.45 19.76 27.82
N ARG A 586 29.33 20.98 27.29
CA ARG A 586 29.10 21.22 25.85
C ARG A 586 30.25 20.68 25.00
N GLU A 587 31.49 20.73 25.49
CA GLU A 587 32.67 20.26 24.76
C GLU A 587 32.67 18.74 24.58
N ILE A 588 32.20 18.00 25.59
CA ILE A 588 32.16 16.54 25.59
C ILE A 588 30.84 16.00 25.02
N ALA A 589 29.76 16.79 25.01
CA ALA A 589 28.42 16.37 24.61
C ALA A 589 28.36 15.75 23.20
N LYS A 590 29.17 16.26 22.26
CA LYS A 590 29.30 15.72 20.88
C LYS A 590 29.74 14.24 20.82
N ASP A 591 30.42 13.75 21.86
CA ASP A 591 30.89 12.37 21.92
C ASP A 591 29.80 11.40 22.43
N TYR A 592 28.68 11.95 22.96
CA TYR A 592 27.59 11.19 23.59
C TYR A 592 26.21 11.41 22.94
N ILE A 593 26.00 12.55 22.25
CA ILE A 593 24.76 13.01 21.61
C ILE A 593 24.94 13.03 20.07
N TRP A 594 23.89 12.72 19.28
CA TRP A 594 23.94 12.52 17.83
C TRP A 594 22.97 13.40 17.05
#